data_AF-A0A0F9HYF0-F1
#
_entry.id   AF-A0A0F9HYF0-F1
#
_cell.length_a   1.000
_cell.length_b   1.000
_cell.length_c   1.000
_cell.angle_alpha   90.00
_cell.angle_beta   90.00
_cell.angle_gamma   90.00
#
_symmetry.space_group_name_H-M   'P 1'
#
loop_
_entity.id
_entity.type
_entity.pdbx_description
1 polymer ?
#
loop_
_entity_poly.entity_id
_entity_poly.type
_entity_poly.pdbx_seq_one_letter_code
_entity_poly.pdbx_strand_id
1 'polypeptide(L)'
;MDNIRTLIGQKRDKIKIYSKLELEQKLSNISSEEEFRQLLKEILEDLGFHDREITHGTEEMGKDIVFSNRNKFKLKEWNAIVAKVGELNTDDARKLKNKEELIIKQVGEAYDYKYQDDKGSRHLITRVFITTNESITKDAKKRIRKKLSGNVFFISKEKFFDLC
;
A
#
# COMPACT_ATOMS: atom_id res chain seq x y z
N MET A 1 -39.08 0.03 14.48
CA MET A 1 -37.91 -0.86 14.64
C MET A 1 -37.15 -0.84 13.33
N ASP A 2 -36.30 0.17 13.19
CA ASP A 2 -35.67 0.50 11.93
C ASP A 2 -34.60 -0.53 11.55
N ASN A 3 -34.62 -0.85 10.26
CA ASN A 3 -33.87 -1.90 9.60
C ASN A 3 -32.35 -1.62 9.69
N ILE A 4 -31.70 -2.17 10.72
CA ILE A 4 -30.23 -2.11 10.94
C ILE A 4 -29.44 -2.68 9.74
N ARG A 5 -30.07 -3.46 8.86
CA ARG A 5 -29.46 -3.99 7.64
C ARG A 5 -29.13 -2.92 6.59
N THR A 6 -29.70 -1.72 6.68
CA THR A 6 -29.44 -0.63 5.72
C THR A 6 -28.19 0.20 6.06
N LEU A 7 -27.66 0.10 7.28
CA LEU A 7 -26.46 0.84 7.71
C LEU A 7 -25.13 0.13 7.38
N ILE A 8 -25.17 -1.10 6.88
CA ILE A 8 -23.98 -1.92 6.58
C ILE A 8 -23.94 -2.31 5.09
N GLY A 9 -24.61 -1.53 4.24
CA GLY A 9 -24.37 -1.55 2.80
C GLY A 9 -23.01 -0.90 2.51
N GLN A 10 -21.91 -1.59 2.82
CA GLN A 10 -20.63 -1.23 2.24
C GLN A 10 -20.76 -1.44 0.74
N LYS A 11 -21.06 -0.35 0.01
CA LYS A 11 -20.64 -0.21 -1.39
C LYS A 11 -19.18 -0.68 -1.37
N ARG A 12 -18.88 -1.80 -2.03
CA ARG A 12 -17.48 -2.22 -2.16
C ARG A 12 -16.76 -1.06 -2.81
N ASP A 13 -15.78 -0.48 -2.11
CA ASP A 13 -14.98 0.59 -2.68
C ASP A 13 -14.33 0.02 -3.94
N LYS A 14 -14.67 0.64 -5.07
CA LYS A 14 -14.22 0.26 -6.40
C LYS A 14 -13.40 1.40 -6.98
N ILE A 15 -12.36 1.05 -7.71
CA ILE A 15 -11.64 1.96 -8.58
C ILE A 15 -12.57 2.31 -9.74
N LYS A 16 -12.87 3.61 -9.89
CA LYS A 16 -13.77 4.17 -10.91
C LYS A 16 -13.04 5.07 -11.89
N ILE A 17 -11.86 5.57 -11.53
CA ILE A 17 -11.04 6.42 -12.42
C ILE A 17 -10.44 5.65 -13.60
N TYR A 18 -10.38 4.32 -13.51
CA TYR A 18 -9.85 3.45 -14.55
C TYR A 18 -10.78 2.26 -14.78
N SER A 19 -11.03 1.93 -16.05
CA SER A 19 -11.49 0.59 -16.41
C SER A 19 -10.39 -0.44 -16.11
N LYS A 20 -10.79 -1.72 -16.02
CA LYS A 20 -9.83 -2.81 -15.80
C LYS A 20 -8.72 -2.83 -16.87
N LEU A 21 -9.09 -2.61 -18.14
CA LEU A 21 -8.15 -2.62 -19.26
C LEU A 21 -7.16 -1.45 -19.19
N GLU A 22 -7.63 -0.24 -18.89
CA GLU A 22 -6.76 0.94 -18.73
C GLU A 22 -5.80 0.76 -17.56
N LEU A 23 -6.29 0.23 -16.43
CA LEU A 23 -5.46 -0.03 -15.25
C LEU A 23 -4.40 -1.10 -15.54
N GLU A 24 -4.75 -2.15 -16.28
CA GLU A 24 -3.83 -3.18 -16.73
C GLU A 24 -2.72 -2.61 -17.63
N GLN A 25 -3.07 -1.75 -18.58
CA GLN A 25 -2.11 -1.05 -19.43
C GLN A 25 -1.18 -0.15 -18.61
N LYS A 26 -1.73 0.64 -17.68
CA LYS A 26 -0.93 1.49 -16.78
C LYS A 26 0.04 0.69 -15.94
N LEU A 27 -0.43 -0.37 -15.27
CA LEU A 27 0.42 -1.20 -14.40
C LEU A 27 1.55 -1.90 -15.19
N SER A 28 1.27 -2.34 -16.41
CA SER A 28 2.24 -3.02 -17.27
C SER A 28 3.30 -2.09 -17.87
N ASN A 29 2.97 -0.81 -18.03
CA ASN A 29 3.88 0.21 -18.59
C ASN A 29 4.72 0.93 -17.53
N ILE A 30 4.48 0.68 -16.24
CA ILE A 30 5.29 1.24 -15.15
C ILE A 30 6.72 0.70 -15.26
N SER A 31 7.66 1.63 -15.34
CA SER A 31 9.10 1.35 -15.45
C SER A 31 9.89 1.80 -14.21
N SER A 32 9.30 2.65 -13.37
CA SER A 32 9.96 3.21 -12.19
C SER A 32 9.07 3.25 -10.95
N GLU A 33 9.67 3.21 -9.76
CA GLU A 33 8.92 3.34 -8.50
C GLU A 33 8.21 4.69 -8.38
N GLU A 34 8.73 5.75 -9.01
CA GLU A 34 8.08 7.06 -9.03
C GLU A 34 6.75 7.05 -9.78
N GLU A 35 6.74 6.51 -11.00
CA GLU A 35 5.50 6.33 -11.78
C GLU A 35 4.48 5.49 -11.00
N PHE A 36 4.96 4.45 -10.31
CA PHE A 36 4.08 3.61 -9.52
C PHE A 36 3.49 4.34 -8.32
N ARG A 37 4.30 5.12 -7.59
CA ARG A 37 3.82 5.94 -6.47
C ARG A 37 2.76 6.94 -6.91
N GLN A 38 2.95 7.56 -8.07
CA GLN A 38 1.97 8.48 -8.62
C GLN A 38 0.65 7.79 -8.96
N LEU A 39 0.68 6.61 -9.60
CA LEU A 39 -0.53 5.81 -9.85
C LEU A 39 -1.24 5.40 -8.55
N LEU A 40 -0.49 4.97 -7.53
CA LEU A 40 -1.04 4.60 -6.23
C LEU A 40 -1.74 5.77 -5.55
N LYS A 41 -1.16 6.98 -5.64
CA LYS A 41 -1.76 8.20 -5.10
C LYS A 41 -3.12 8.52 -5.74
N GLU A 42 -3.23 8.39 -7.07
CA GLU A 42 -4.49 8.57 -7.79
C GLU A 42 -5.54 7.53 -7.38
N ILE A 43 -5.14 6.26 -7.26
CA ILE A 43 -6.03 5.19 -6.80
C ILE A 43 -6.51 5.45 -5.37
N LEU A 44 -5.62 5.86 -4.46
CA LEU A 44 -5.99 6.19 -3.09
C LEU A 44 -6.99 7.36 -3.03
N GLU A 45 -6.83 8.36 -3.88
CA GLU A 45 -7.76 9.49 -3.99
C GLU A 45 -9.15 9.04 -4.44
N ASP A 46 -9.24 8.23 -5.49
CA ASP A 46 -10.51 7.70 -6.01
C ASP A 46 -11.21 6.76 -5.00
N LEU A 47 -10.44 5.98 -4.24
CA LEU A 47 -10.95 5.15 -3.16
C LEU A 47 -11.34 5.96 -1.90
N GLY A 48 -11.16 7.29 -1.91
CA GLY A 48 -11.60 8.18 -0.85
C GLY A 48 -10.71 8.21 0.39
N PHE A 49 -9.45 7.74 0.29
CA PHE A 49 -8.45 7.95 1.34
C PHE A 49 -8.08 9.43 1.42
N HIS A 50 -7.56 9.86 2.56
CA HIS A 50 -7.19 11.26 2.85
C HIS A 50 -5.69 11.41 3.09
N ASP A 51 -5.20 12.66 3.12
CA ASP A 51 -3.81 13.01 3.49
C ASP A 51 -2.75 12.17 2.74
N ARG A 52 -2.97 11.91 1.45
CA ARG A 52 -2.10 11.08 0.61
C ARG A 52 -0.84 11.87 0.22
N GLU A 53 0.28 11.53 0.83
CA GLU A 53 1.57 12.16 0.60
C GLU A 53 2.59 11.13 0.12
N ILE A 54 3.32 11.47 -0.95
CA ILE A 54 4.50 10.72 -1.38
C ILE A 54 5.67 11.24 -0.55
N THR A 55 6.29 10.36 0.24
CA THR A 55 7.31 10.72 1.24
C THR A 55 8.73 10.33 0.81
N HIS A 56 8.93 10.04 -0.48
CA HIS A 56 10.21 9.60 -1.02
C HIS A 56 11.32 10.64 -0.81
N GLY A 57 12.46 10.19 -0.26
CA GLY A 57 13.63 11.04 -0.01
C GLY A 57 14.30 10.73 1.33
N THR A 58 14.97 11.73 1.92
CA THR A 58 15.74 11.58 3.16
C THR A 58 14.88 11.38 4.41
N GLU A 59 13.59 11.69 4.34
CA GLU A 59 12.63 11.59 5.44
C GLU A 59 11.69 10.38 5.30
N GLU A 60 11.89 9.55 4.28
CA GLU A 60 11.02 8.43 3.91
C GLU A 60 10.83 7.44 5.07
N MET A 61 11.91 7.12 5.80
CA MET A 61 11.92 6.16 6.93
C MET A 61 11.08 4.91 6.61
N GLY A 62 11.28 4.35 5.41
CA GLY A 62 10.61 3.16 4.90
C GLY A 62 9.15 3.35 4.43
N LYS A 63 8.65 4.58 4.31
CA LYS A 63 7.29 4.90 3.86
C LYS A 63 7.37 5.56 2.49
N ASP A 64 6.96 4.88 1.43
CA ASP A 64 6.91 5.49 0.09
C ASP A 64 5.72 6.47 -0.04
N ILE A 65 4.58 6.09 0.56
CA ILE A 65 3.37 6.91 0.62
C ILE A 65 2.78 6.79 2.02
N VAL A 66 2.36 7.91 2.59
CA VAL A 66 1.54 7.95 3.80
C VAL A 66 0.13 8.43 3.44
N PHE A 67 -0.87 7.83 4.04
CA PHE A 67 -2.27 8.21 3.85
C PHE A 67 -3.10 7.91 5.08
N SER A 68 -4.27 8.53 5.18
CA SER A 68 -5.18 8.35 6.29
C SER A 68 -6.57 7.92 5.86
N ASN A 69 -7.30 7.31 6.80
CA ASN A 69 -8.73 7.05 6.68
C ASN A 69 -9.40 7.18 8.04
N ARG A 70 -10.74 7.24 8.07
CA ARG A 70 -11.49 7.11 9.32
C ARG A 70 -12.03 5.70 9.47
N ASN A 71 -11.79 5.10 10.64
CA ASN A 71 -12.36 3.79 10.95
C ASN A 71 -13.85 3.90 11.33
N LYS A 72 -14.47 2.76 11.68
CA LYS A 72 -15.90 2.70 12.04
C LYS A 72 -16.25 3.55 13.27
N PHE A 73 -15.29 3.78 14.17
CA PHE A 73 -15.43 4.66 15.33
C PHE A 73 -15.10 6.13 15.01
N LYS A 74 -14.97 6.48 13.73
CA LYS A 74 -14.62 7.83 13.23
C LYS A 74 -13.23 8.32 13.65
N LEU A 75 -12.39 7.44 14.21
CA LEU A 75 -11.00 7.74 14.54
C LEU A 75 -10.17 7.77 13.27
N LYS A 76 -9.29 8.77 13.15
CA LYS A 76 -8.33 8.88 12.06
C LYS A 76 -7.22 7.85 12.27
N GLU A 77 -6.98 7.03 11.26
CA GLU A 77 -5.91 6.04 11.21
C GLU A 77 -4.95 6.44 10.11
N TRP A 78 -3.65 6.41 10.41
CA TRP A 78 -2.60 6.64 9.43
C TRP A 78 -2.00 5.31 9.01
N ASN A 79 -1.71 5.17 7.73
CA ASN A 79 -1.20 3.97 7.10
C ASN A 79 -0.06 4.35 6.16
N ALA A 80 0.79 3.38 5.82
CA ALA A 80 1.88 3.58 4.89
C ALA A 80 1.86 2.54 3.76
N ILE A 81 2.43 2.91 2.63
CA ILE A 81 2.74 2.02 1.52
C ILE A 81 4.25 1.86 1.41
N VAL A 82 4.70 0.63 1.14
CA VAL A 82 6.01 0.31 0.60
C VAL A 82 5.79 -0.14 -0.84
N ALA A 83 6.20 0.69 -1.80
CA ALA A 83 6.01 0.47 -3.22
C ALA A 83 7.24 -0.22 -3.81
N LYS A 84 7.01 -1.24 -4.65
CA LYS A 84 8.06 -1.95 -5.38
C LYS A 84 7.63 -2.14 -6.83
N VAL A 85 8.56 -1.97 -7.76
CA VAL A 85 8.30 -2.26 -9.18
C VAL A 85 8.84 -3.62 -9.58
N GLY A 86 8.02 -4.34 -10.33
CA GLY A 86 8.29 -5.67 -10.85
C GLY A 86 8.00 -6.78 -9.85
N GLU A 87 8.32 -7.98 -10.29
CA GLU A 87 8.04 -9.22 -9.57
C GLU A 87 8.81 -9.31 -8.24
N LEU A 88 8.08 -9.72 -7.20
CA LEU A 88 8.63 -10.10 -5.90
C LEU A 88 8.87 -11.62 -5.82
N ASN A 89 9.26 -12.21 -6.94
CA ASN A 89 9.53 -13.62 -7.18
C ASN A 89 10.57 -13.74 -8.30
N THR A 90 11.85 -13.64 -7.95
CA THR A 90 12.94 -13.86 -8.89
C THR A 90 13.53 -15.25 -8.68
N ASP A 91 13.88 -15.93 -9.76
CA ASP A 91 14.56 -17.23 -9.74
C ASP A 91 15.99 -17.14 -9.16
N ASP A 92 16.59 -15.95 -9.20
CA ASP A 92 17.84 -15.66 -8.50
C ASP A 92 17.61 -15.51 -6.99
N ALA A 93 17.95 -16.56 -6.24
CA ALA A 93 17.80 -16.62 -4.79
C ALA A 93 18.53 -15.49 -4.03
N ARG A 94 19.65 -14.96 -4.54
CA ARG A 94 20.39 -13.85 -3.88
C ARG A 94 19.66 -12.53 -4.07
N LYS A 95 19.21 -12.25 -5.30
CA LYS A 95 18.40 -11.05 -5.58
C LYS A 95 17.08 -11.08 -4.80
N LEU A 96 16.47 -12.26 -4.69
CA LEU A 96 15.24 -12.45 -3.92
C LEU A 96 15.46 -12.10 -2.44
N LYS A 97 16.51 -12.66 -1.83
CA LYS A 97 16.85 -12.42 -0.43
C LYS A 97 17.09 -10.93 -0.15
N ASN A 98 17.86 -10.25 -1.00
CA ASN A 98 18.14 -8.82 -0.83
C ASN A 98 16.87 -7.96 -0.95
N LYS A 99 15.98 -8.27 -1.91
CA LYS A 99 14.69 -7.58 -2.04
C LYS A 99 13.81 -7.79 -0.80
N GLU A 100 13.72 -9.03 -0.30
CA GLU A 100 12.94 -9.35 0.89
C GLU A 100 13.49 -8.62 2.13
N GLU A 101 14.80 -8.63 2.34
CA GLU A 101 15.44 -7.95 3.47
C GLU A 101 15.24 -6.44 3.43
N LEU A 102 15.31 -5.83 2.24
CA LEU A 102 15.02 -4.41 2.06
C LEU A 102 13.56 -4.08 2.42
N ILE A 103 12.60 -4.86 1.93
CA ILE A 103 11.17 -4.68 2.26
C ILE A 103 10.97 -4.82 3.77
N ILE A 104 11.59 -5.82 4.40
CA ILE A 104 11.45 -6.05 5.84
C ILE A 104 11.99 -4.86 6.63
N LYS A 105 13.15 -4.34 6.24
CA LYS A 105 13.74 -3.14 6.84
C LYS A 105 12.79 -1.94 6.69
N GLN A 106 12.32 -1.65 5.48
CA GLN A 106 11.41 -0.52 5.22
C GLN A 106 10.11 -0.63 6.03
N VAL A 107 9.51 -1.82 6.12
CA VAL A 107 8.30 -2.02 6.94
C VAL A 107 8.58 -1.85 8.43
N GLY A 108 9.75 -2.31 8.92
CA GLY A 108 10.18 -2.06 10.30
C GLY A 108 10.29 -0.56 10.58
N GLU A 109 11.01 0.17 9.74
CA GLU A 109 11.16 1.63 9.84
C GLU A 109 9.79 2.36 9.73
N ALA A 110 8.87 1.84 8.92
CA ALA A 110 7.51 2.37 8.81
C ALA A 110 6.75 2.33 10.15
N TYR A 111 6.96 1.31 10.98
CA TYR A 111 6.35 1.19 12.30
C TYR A 111 7.16 1.87 13.41
N ASP A 112 8.49 1.83 13.33
CA ASP A 112 9.37 2.36 14.37
C ASP A 112 9.36 3.89 14.41
N TYR A 113 9.23 4.53 13.24
CA TYR A 113 9.25 5.98 13.11
C TYR A 113 7.87 6.55 12.81
N LYS A 114 7.40 7.45 13.69
CA LYS A 114 6.18 8.23 13.46
C LYS A 114 6.34 9.08 12.19
N TYR A 115 5.29 9.15 11.39
CA TYR A 115 5.20 10.11 10.30
C TYR A 115 4.88 11.50 10.88
N GLN A 116 5.57 12.54 10.39
CA GLN A 116 5.31 13.92 10.78
C GLN A 116 4.56 14.61 9.63
N ASP A 117 3.39 15.16 9.91
CA ASP A 117 2.61 15.90 8.90
C ASP A 117 3.15 17.33 8.69
N ASP A 118 2.57 18.02 7.71
CA ASP A 118 2.84 19.42 7.35
C ASP A 118 2.67 20.40 8.53
N LYS A 119 1.90 20.02 9.55
CA LYS A 119 1.66 20.79 10.78
C LYS A 119 2.61 20.42 11.91
N GLY A 120 3.56 19.51 11.68
CA GLY A 120 4.51 19.03 12.67
C GLY A 120 3.93 17.99 13.65
N SER A 121 2.69 17.53 13.43
CA SER A 121 2.08 16.49 14.27
C SER A 121 2.63 15.13 13.92
N ARG A 122 2.92 14.31 14.94
CA ARG A 122 3.52 12.98 14.76
C ARG A 122 2.49 11.86 14.91
N HIS A 123 2.36 11.05 13.87
CA HIS A 123 1.35 10.01 13.72
C HIS A 123 1.96 8.62 13.70
N LEU A 124 1.36 7.71 14.45
CA LEU A 124 1.72 6.28 14.41
C LEU A 124 1.10 5.62 13.17
N ILE A 125 1.90 4.81 12.48
CA ILE A 125 1.43 3.99 11.37
C ILE A 125 0.71 2.76 11.94
N THR A 126 -0.54 2.58 11.54
CA THR A 126 -1.42 1.50 12.03
C THR A 126 -1.37 0.25 11.15
N ARG A 127 -1.13 0.44 9.85
CA ARG A 127 -1.02 -0.61 8.83
C ARG A 127 0.01 -0.23 7.78
N VAL A 128 0.70 -1.25 7.26
CA VAL A 128 1.64 -1.09 6.14
C VAL A 128 1.20 -1.98 4.99
N PHE A 129 1.12 -1.41 3.80
CA PHE A 129 0.74 -2.09 2.56
C PHE A 129 1.99 -2.25 1.70
N ILE A 130 2.41 -3.48 1.46
CA ILE A 130 3.47 -3.79 0.49
C ILE A 130 2.79 -3.95 -0.86
N THR A 131 3.08 -3.04 -1.79
CA THR A 131 2.42 -2.98 -3.10
C THR A 131 3.42 -3.22 -4.24
N THR A 132 3.02 -3.97 -5.25
CA THR A 132 3.75 -4.08 -6.53
C THR A 132 2.82 -3.98 -7.73
N ASN A 133 3.34 -3.46 -8.84
CA ASN A 133 2.65 -3.44 -10.13
C ASN A 133 2.59 -4.82 -10.82
N GLU A 134 3.30 -5.81 -10.30
CA GLU A 134 3.33 -7.18 -10.81
C GLU A 134 2.86 -8.22 -9.78
N SER A 135 3.32 -9.47 -9.89
CA SER A 135 2.93 -10.58 -9.04
C SER A 135 3.77 -10.69 -7.76
N ILE A 136 3.18 -11.33 -6.74
CA ILE A 136 3.89 -11.74 -5.51
C ILE A 136 3.51 -13.18 -5.22
N THR A 137 4.48 -14.09 -5.23
CA THR A 137 4.23 -15.50 -4.95
C THR A 137 3.80 -15.72 -3.49
N LYS A 138 3.04 -16.80 -3.26
CA LYS A 138 2.60 -17.20 -1.91
C LYS A 138 3.78 -17.42 -0.96
N ASP A 139 4.87 -18.00 -1.46
CA ASP A 139 6.07 -18.26 -0.67
C ASP A 139 6.81 -16.97 -0.30
N ALA A 140 6.92 -16.00 -1.21
CA ALA A 140 7.47 -14.69 -0.90
C ALA A 140 6.65 -13.97 0.19
N LYS A 141 5.31 -13.96 0.04
CA LYS A 141 4.40 -13.42 1.08
C LYS A 141 4.65 -14.09 2.44
N LYS A 142 4.78 -15.42 2.47
CA LYS A 142 5.02 -16.19 3.70
C LYS A 142 6.38 -15.88 4.33
N ARG A 143 7.46 -15.82 3.54
CA ARG A 143 8.81 -15.51 4.02
C ARG A 143 8.91 -14.10 4.59
N ILE A 144 8.39 -13.11 3.86
CA ILE A 144 8.35 -11.72 4.31
C ILE A 144 7.49 -11.59 5.56
N ARG A 145 6.26 -12.12 5.55
CA ARG A 145 5.33 -12.03 6.68
C ARG A 145 5.89 -12.65 7.96
N LYS A 146 6.63 -13.76 7.88
CA LYS A 146 7.23 -14.43 9.04
C LYS A 146 8.21 -13.53 9.82
N LYS A 147 8.83 -12.56 9.14
CA LYS A 147 9.83 -11.66 9.72
C LYS A 147 9.24 -10.30 10.16
N LEU A 148 7.95 -10.08 9.94
CA LEU A 148 7.28 -8.80 10.20
C LEU A 148 6.30 -8.89 11.36
N SER A 149 6.29 -7.87 12.20
CA SER A 149 5.25 -7.61 13.19
C SER A 149 4.18 -6.66 12.62
N GLY A 150 3.07 -6.49 13.33
CA GLY A 150 2.02 -5.53 12.97
C GLY A 150 1.06 -5.97 11.84
N ASN A 151 0.26 -5.01 11.37
CA ASN A 151 -0.78 -5.21 10.37
C ASN A 151 -0.24 -4.97 8.96
N VAL A 152 0.31 -6.01 8.34
CA VAL A 152 0.93 -5.92 7.01
C VAL A 152 0.04 -6.61 5.97
N PHE A 153 -0.20 -5.91 4.86
CA PHE A 153 -1.02 -6.38 3.75
C PHE A 153 -0.21 -6.38 2.46
N PHE A 154 -0.49 -7.32 1.57
CA PHE A 154 0.15 -7.42 0.26
C PHE A 154 -0.87 -7.11 -0.83
N ILE A 155 -0.55 -6.15 -1.70
CA ILE A 155 -1.37 -5.76 -2.84
C ILE A 155 -0.54 -5.94 -4.11
N SER A 156 -0.89 -6.93 -4.92
CA SER A 156 -0.30 -7.18 -6.23
C SER A 156 -1.23 -6.71 -7.35
N LYS A 157 -0.74 -6.75 -8.59
CA LYS A 157 -1.50 -6.44 -9.82
C LYS A 157 -2.93 -6.99 -9.81
N GLU A 158 -3.08 -8.29 -9.53
CA GLU A 158 -4.37 -8.98 -9.45
C GLU A 158 -5.35 -8.30 -8.49
N LYS A 159 -4.86 -7.79 -7.36
CA LYS A 159 -5.72 -7.18 -6.35
C LYS A 159 -6.28 -5.83 -6.80
N PHE A 160 -5.54 -5.09 -7.62
CA PHE A 160 -6.05 -3.87 -8.24
C PHE A 160 -7.20 -4.18 -9.21
N PHE A 161 -7.10 -5.29 -9.95
CA PHE A 161 -8.16 -5.71 -10.86
C PHE A 161 -9.44 -6.15 -10.14
N ASP A 162 -9.33 -6.75 -8.95
CA ASP A 162 -10.49 -7.09 -8.11
C ASP A 162 -11.27 -5.83 -7.65
N LEU A 163 -10.63 -4.67 -7.67
CA LEU A 163 -11.21 -3.40 -7.24
C LEU A 163 -11.88 -2.64 -8.40
N CYS A 164 -11.74 -3.09 -9.65
CA CYS A 164 -12.51 -2.56 -10.78
C CYS A 164 -13.90 -3.24 -10.86
#